data_AF-A0A353MHL5-F1
#
_entry.id   AF-A0A353MHL5-F1
#
_cell.length_a   1.000
_cell.length_b   1.000
_cell.length_c   1.000
_cell.angle_alpha   90.00
_cell.angle_beta   90.00
_cell.angle_gamma   90.00
#
_symmetry.space_group_name_H-M   'P 1'
#
loop_
_entity.id
_entity.type
_entity.pdbx_description
1 polymer ?
#
loop_
_entity_poly.entity_id
_entity_poly.type
_entity_poly.pdbx_seq_one_letter_code
_entity_poly.pdbx_strand_id
1 'polypeptide(L)'
;MQLAARCRKCGRVMKSERVDNYRVKMSCSCGFSDFRTMTERVKTVNPFYHKAGFTPFLESEKGKMVLTMQKANREHLEIISLEEISMLVSSDFDLPEVLQGVANKIADQLKVSVCSIYLMSEGDLLLAATYGFDPSFIGKIRIRLGEGITGTVAKQRQYISLNRASQDPRYKSFPELQEEKYNSMLSFPIADKQDIYGVINVNSTTMKTFSDDEIYFVSIIANLILSAVKLRKRFAAGDRGAA
;
A
#
# COMPACT_ATOMS: atom_id res chain seq x y z
N MET A 1 12.78 -16.98 10.57
CA MET A 1 14.21 -17.25 10.86
C MET A 1 15.05 -16.30 10.02
N GLN A 2 15.62 -15.23 10.59
CA GLN A 2 16.43 -14.26 9.82
C GLN A 2 17.71 -14.95 9.35
N LEU A 3 17.94 -14.99 8.03
CA LEU A 3 19.19 -15.49 7.43
C LEU A 3 20.36 -14.65 7.94
N ALA A 4 21.25 -15.25 8.73
CA ALA A 4 22.42 -14.57 9.26
C ALA A 4 23.35 -14.13 8.11
N ALA A 5 23.62 -12.83 8.00
CA ALA A 5 24.46 -12.28 6.95
C ALA A 5 25.92 -12.78 7.08
N ARG A 6 26.48 -13.28 5.96
CA ARG A 6 27.86 -13.77 5.87
C ARG A 6 28.78 -12.74 5.25
N CYS A 7 30.01 -12.70 5.73
CA CYS A 7 31.06 -11.80 5.27
C CYS A 7 31.51 -12.18 3.86
N ARG A 8 31.48 -11.23 2.91
CA ARG A 8 31.98 -11.42 1.55
C ARG A 8 33.49 -11.67 1.46
N LYS A 9 34.25 -11.29 2.50
CA LYS A 9 35.71 -11.45 2.55
C LYS A 9 36.14 -12.83 3.05
N CYS A 10 35.47 -13.39 4.06
CA CYS A 10 35.91 -14.64 4.71
C CYS A 10 34.78 -15.66 4.97
N GLY A 11 33.55 -15.40 4.54
CA GLY A 11 32.41 -16.31 4.65
C GLY A 11 31.83 -16.50 6.06
N ARG A 12 32.45 -15.94 7.10
CA ARG A 12 31.99 -16.03 8.50
C ARG A 12 30.73 -15.20 8.73
N VAL A 13 29.92 -15.60 9.71
CA VAL A 13 28.75 -14.84 10.16
C VAL A 13 29.19 -13.48 10.71
N MET A 14 28.53 -12.42 10.27
CA MET A 14 28.79 -11.06 10.71
C MET A 14 27.92 -10.70 11.92
N LYS A 15 28.47 -9.92 12.84
CA LYS A 15 27.71 -9.30 13.92
C LYS A 15 27.02 -8.04 13.39
N SER A 16 25.75 -7.85 13.75
CA SER A 16 24.98 -6.64 13.43
C SER A 16 24.91 -5.74 14.65
N GLU A 17 25.25 -4.46 14.48
CA GLU A 17 25.08 -3.42 15.49
C GLU A 17 24.25 -2.29 14.88
N ARG A 18 23.18 -1.89 15.58
CA ARG A 18 22.30 -0.82 15.11
C ARG A 18 22.97 0.52 15.42
N VAL A 19 23.28 1.29 14.37
CA VAL A 19 23.92 2.61 14.51
C VAL A 19 22.85 3.70 14.64
N ASP A 20 21.80 3.62 13.82
CA ASP A 20 20.64 4.51 13.88
C ASP A 20 19.39 3.79 13.33
N ASN A 21 18.33 4.53 13.02
CA ASN A 21 17.07 3.96 12.52
C ASN A 21 17.16 3.39 11.10
N TYR A 22 18.20 3.77 10.35
CA TYR A 22 18.33 3.46 8.92
C TYR A 22 19.54 2.58 8.63
N ARG A 23 20.57 2.59 9.48
CA ARG A 23 21.84 1.89 9.24
C ARG A 23 22.13 0.86 10.31
N VAL A 24 22.40 -0.37 9.86
CA VAL A 24 23.03 -1.41 10.67
C VAL A 24 24.45 -1.59 10.17
N LYS A 25 25.40 -1.46 11.10
CA LYS A 25 26.79 -1.80 10.86
C LYS A 25 26.95 -3.30 11.00
N MET A 26 27.40 -3.93 9.94
CA MET A 26 27.78 -5.33 9.90
C MET A 26 29.29 -5.40 10.14
N SER A 27 29.72 -6.07 11.21
CA SER A 27 31.13 -6.21 11.56
C SER A 27 31.54 -7.69 11.55
N CYS A 28 32.63 -8.02 10.88
CA CYS A 28 33.21 -9.36 10.84
C CYS A 28 34.48 -9.43 11.69
N SER A 29 34.73 -10.60 12.29
CA SER A 29 35.97 -10.86 13.06
C SER A 29 37.26 -10.79 12.23
N CYS A 30 37.17 -10.77 10.89
CA CYS A 30 38.33 -10.56 10.02
C CYS A 30 38.68 -9.07 9.79
N GLY A 31 38.00 -8.15 10.48
CA GLY A 31 38.20 -6.70 10.34
C GLY A 31 37.39 -6.06 9.20
N PHE A 32 36.62 -6.83 8.43
CA PHE A 32 35.71 -6.28 7.42
C PHE A 32 34.44 -5.72 8.07
N SER A 33 34.09 -4.49 7.74
CA SER A 33 32.82 -3.87 8.10
C SER A 33 32.06 -3.39 6.87
N ASP A 34 30.74 -3.45 6.92
CA ASP A 34 29.83 -2.98 5.89
C ASP A 34 28.63 -2.28 6.54
N PHE A 35 28.00 -1.35 5.85
CA PHE A 35 26.78 -0.69 6.33
C PHE A 35 25.63 -1.12 5.46
N ARG A 36 24.59 -1.68 6.09
CA ARG A 36 23.36 -2.03 5.39
C ARG A 36 22.26 -1.07 5.81
N THR A 37 21.57 -0.54 4.81
CA THR A 37 20.30 0.15 5.04
C THR A 37 19.30 -0.89 5.52
N MET A 38 18.79 -0.75 6.74
CA MET A 38 17.59 -1.48 7.11
C MET A 38 16.45 -0.84 6.32
N THR A 39 15.90 -1.56 5.35
CA THR A 39 14.51 -1.34 4.96
C THR A 39 13.72 -1.50 6.25
N GLU A 40 13.10 -0.41 6.72
CA GLU A 40 12.15 -0.44 7.84
C GLU A 40 11.28 -1.67 7.67
N ARG A 41 11.06 -2.38 8.79
CA ARG A 41 10.37 -3.66 8.88
C ARG A 41 9.43 -3.85 7.70
N VAL A 42 9.72 -4.84 6.84
CA VAL A 42 8.65 -5.59 6.18
C VAL A 42 7.88 -6.26 7.32
N LYS A 43 7.07 -5.48 8.04
CA LYS A 43 6.05 -6.01 8.91
C LYS A 43 5.13 -6.67 7.89
N THR A 44 5.11 -7.99 7.85
CA THR A 44 4.07 -8.72 7.12
C THR A 44 2.75 -8.47 7.84
N VAL A 45 2.12 -7.31 7.62
CA VAL A 45 0.67 -7.18 7.70
C VAL A 45 0.14 -7.68 6.38
N ASN A 46 0.27 -8.99 6.18
CA ASN A 46 -0.85 -9.84 5.78
C ASN A 46 -0.44 -11.32 5.81
N PRO A 47 -1.14 -12.17 6.56
CA PRO A 47 -1.34 -13.53 6.10
C PRO A 47 -2.72 -13.64 5.45
N PHE A 48 -3.83 -13.75 6.18
CA PHE A 48 -5.18 -13.88 5.62
C PHE A 48 -6.25 -13.51 6.65
N TYR A 49 -6.43 -12.21 6.92
CA TYR A 49 -7.48 -11.64 7.79
C TYR A 49 -7.29 -11.91 9.31
N HIS A 50 -6.97 -10.86 10.09
CA HIS A 50 -7.25 -10.91 11.53
C HIS A 50 -8.72 -10.53 11.75
N LYS A 51 -9.56 -11.54 12.00
CA LYS A 51 -11.00 -11.42 12.33
C LYS A 51 -11.31 -10.53 13.56
N ALA A 52 -10.31 -10.10 14.33
CA ALA A 52 -10.51 -9.58 15.67
C ALA A 52 -10.83 -8.08 15.76
N GLY A 53 -10.82 -7.34 14.64
CA GLY A 53 -11.00 -5.87 14.66
C GLY A 53 -12.32 -5.35 14.08
N PHE A 54 -13.20 -6.21 13.58
CA PHE A 54 -14.50 -5.78 13.06
C PHE A 54 -15.52 -5.78 14.18
N THR A 55 -15.75 -4.62 14.81
CA THR A 55 -17.05 -4.33 15.41
C THR A 55 -17.94 -3.87 14.26
N PRO A 56 -18.98 -4.65 13.87
CA PRO A 56 -19.80 -4.31 12.73
C PRO A 56 -20.61 -3.05 13.03
N PHE A 57 -20.62 -2.13 12.05
CA PHE A 57 -21.58 -1.05 11.84
C PHE A 57 -22.08 -0.31 13.09
N LEU A 58 -21.50 0.86 13.35
CA LEU A 58 -22.08 1.83 14.26
C LEU A 58 -22.78 2.92 13.44
N GLU A 59 -23.92 3.39 13.93
CA GLU A 59 -24.63 4.55 13.42
C GLU A 59 -23.76 5.79 13.72
N SER A 60 -23.32 6.51 12.68
CA SER A 60 -22.66 7.81 12.83
C SER A 60 -23.64 8.80 13.46
N GLU A 61 -23.14 9.87 14.09
CA GLU A 61 -23.96 10.94 14.72
C GLU A 61 -25.00 11.57 13.77
N LYS A 62 -24.89 11.31 12.46
CA LYS A 62 -25.80 11.76 11.40
C LYS A 62 -26.73 10.66 10.83
N GLY A 63 -26.88 9.51 11.50
CA GLY A 63 -27.74 8.41 11.04
C GLY A 63 -27.18 7.60 9.85
N LYS A 64 -25.91 7.84 9.46
CA LYS A 64 -25.25 7.07 8.40
C LYS A 64 -24.55 5.85 8.99
N MET A 65 -24.72 4.69 8.36
CA MET A 65 -24.03 3.47 8.76
C MET A 65 -22.61 3.48 8.22
N VAL A 66 -21.60 3.31 9.08
CA VAL A 66 -20.18 3.43 8.70
C VAL A 66 -19.41 2.21 9.19
N LEU A 67 -18.46 1.74 8.38
CA LEU A 67 -17.44 0.83 8.91
C LEU A 67 -16.51 1.65 9.79
N THR A 68 -16.45 1.29 11.07
CA THR A 68 -15.52 1.91 12.00
C THR A 68 -14.47 0.92 12.47
N MET A 69 -13.27 1.43 12.73
CA MET A 69 -12.19 0.71 13.35
C MET A 69 -11.95 1.25 14.73
N GLN A 70 -11.88 0.38 15.74
CA GLN A 70 -11.50 0.78 17.08
C GLN A 70 -9.97 0.78 17.21
N LYS A 71 -9.37 1.95 17.41
CA LYS A 71 -7.95 2.07 17.75
C LYS A 71 -7.67 1.50 19.14
N ALA A 72 -6.40 1.19 19.41
CA ALA A 72 -5.95 0.70 20.71
C ALA A 72 -6.30 1.64 21.90
N ASN A 73 -6.53 2.93 21.64
CA ASN A 73 -6.93 3.92 22.64
C ASN A 73 -8.46 4.12 22.77
N ARG A 74 -9.28 3.22 22.21
CA ARG A 74 -10.76 3.30 22.15
C ARG A 74 -11.32 4.43 21.28
N GLU A 75 -10.51 5.09 20.45
CA GLU A 75 -11.04 5.97 19.40
C GLU A 75 -11.64 5.14 18.26
N HIS A 76 -12.75 5.62 17.68
CA HIS A 76 -13.34 5.06 16.48
C HIS A 76 -12.87 5.84 15.25
N LEU A 77 -12.25 5.16 14.29
CA LEU A 77 -11.95 5.70 12.96
C LEU A 77 -13.07 5.34 12.00
N GLU A 78 -13.72 6.33 11.40
CA GLU A 78 -14.64 6.13 10.28
C GLU A 78 -13.85 5.78 9.01
N ILE A 79 -13.94 4.52 8.59
CA ILE A 79 -13.18 4.00 7.45
C ILE A 79 -13.82 4.49 6.15
N ILE A 80 -15.09 4.12 5.97
CA ILE A 80 -15.88 4.33 4.76
C ILE A 80 -17.35 4.04 5.11
N SER A 81 -18.27 4.81 4.54
CA SER A 81 -19.71 4.65 4.75
C SER A 81 -20.27 3.43 4.01
N LEU A 82 -21.42 2.93 4.45
CA LEU A 82 -22.11 1.83 3.78
C LEU A 82 -22.51 2.18 2.34
N GLU A 83 -22.89 3.43 2.10
CA GLU A 83 -23.18 3.96 0.76
C GLU A 83 -21.96 3.82 -0.16
N GLU A 84 -20.78 4.25 0.31
CA GLU A 84 -19.52 4.14 -0.43
C GLU A 84 -19.08 2.68 -0.62
N ILE A 85 -19.29 1.81 0.37
CA ILE A 85 -19.05 0.37 0.22
C ILE A 85 -19.99 -0.21 -0.85
N SER A 86 -21.27 0.15 -0.79
CA SER A 86 -22.28 -0.29 -1.77
C SER A 86 -21.87 0.14 -3.18
N MET A 87 -21.43 1.38 -3.36
CA MET A 87 -20.90 1.87 -4.64
C MET A 87 -19.65 1.10 -5.08
N LEU A 88 -18.72 0.81 -4.16
CA LEU A 88 -17.54 -0.01 -4.46
C LEU A 88 -17.90 -1.39 -4.96
N VAL A 89 -18.79 -2.08 -4.27
CA VAL A 89 -19.13 -3.48 -4.55
C VAL A 89 -20.24 -3.64 -5.58
N SER A 90 -21.00 -2.60 -5.91
CA SER A 90 -22.01 -2.66 -6.97
C SER A 90 -21.34 -2.57 -8.35
N SER A 91 -21.79 -3.43 -9.27
CA SER A 91 -21.37 -3.41 -10.68
C SER A 91 -21.95 -2.24 -11.47
N ASP A 92 -23.00 -1.59 -10.95
CA ASP A 92 -23.74 -0.55 -11.66
C ASP A 92 -23.01 0.79 -11.67
N PHE A 93 -22.02 0.96 -10.78
CA PHE A 93 -21.19 2.16 -10.70
C PHE A 93 -19.89 2.01 -11.48
N ASP A 94 -19.49 3.10 -12.13
CA ASP A 94 -18.25 3.16 -12.90
C ASP A 94 -17.02 3.06 -11.98
N LEU A 95 -16.16 2.08 -12.26
CA LEU A 95 -15.04 1.74 -11.40
C LEU A 95 -14.06 2.92 -11.17
N PRO A 96 -13.69 3.71 -12.20
CA PRO A 96 -12.82 4.87 -12.03
C PRO A 96 -13.40 5.92 -11.07
N GLU A 97 -14.70 6.24 -11.16
CA GLU A 97 -15.34 7.23 -10.27
C GLU A 97 -15.29 6.79 -8.81
N VAL A 98 -15.61 5.52 -8.57
CA VAL A 98 -15.58 4.93 -7.24
C VAL A 98 -14.16 4.91 -6.68
N LEU A 99 -13.16 4.48 -7.47
CA LEU A 99 -11.76 4.49 -7.06
C LEU A 99 -11.25 5.89 -6.75
N GLN A 100 -11.71 6.90 -7.50
CA GLN A 100 -11.38 8.29 -7.25
C GLN A 100 -11.95 8.76 -5.90
N GLY A 101 -13.21 8.41 -5.59
CA GLY A 101 -13.81 8.65 -4.29
C GLY A 101 -13.00 8.01 -3.14
N VAL A 102 -12.56 6.77 -3.33
CA VAL A 102 -11.72 6.06 -2.36
C VAL A 102 -10.36 6.74 -2.16
N ALA A 103 -9.67 7.12 -3.25
CA ALA A 103 -8.38 7.80 -3.17
C ALA A 103 -8.49 9.12 -2.38
N ASN A 104 -9.54 9.90 -2.62
CA ASN A 104 -9.83 11.13 -1.89
C ASN A 104 -10.04 10.85 -0.38
N LYS A 105 -10.81 9.81 -0.05
CA LYS A 105 -11.10 9.44 1.34
C LYS A 105 -9.85 8.97 2.08
N ILE A 106 -9.03 8.12 1.47
CA ILE A 106 -7.76 7.67 2.08
C ILE A 106 -6.88 8.89 2.38
N ALA A 107 -6.77 9.82 1.42
CA ALA A 107 -5.94 11.00 1.59
C ALA A 107 -6.41 11.90 2.75
N ASP A 108 -7.72 12.14 2.84
CA ASP A 108 -8.30 12.93 3.92
C ASP A 108 -8.18 12.25 5.29
N GLN A 109 -8.47 10.95 5.38
CA GLN A 109 -8.40 10.20 6.65
C GLN A 109 -6.97 10.10 7.19
N LEU A 110 -6.00 9.81 6.32
CA LEU A 110 -4.60 9.70 6.72
C LEU A 110 -3.87 11.04 6.79
N LYS A 111 -4.54 12.13 6.40
CA LYS A 111 -3.98 13.49 6.29
C LYS A 111 -2.67 13.49 5.51
N VAL A 112 -2.71 12.87 4.32
CA VAL A 112 -1.54 12.77 3.43
C VAL A 112 -1.71 13.65 2.20
N SER A 113 -0.59 13.92 1.53
CA SER A 113 -0.57 14.83 0.38
C SER A 113 -1.02 14.17 -0.92
N VAL A 114 -0.78 12.87 -1.07
CA VAL A 114 -1.09 12.12 -2.29
C VAL A 114 -1.60 10.73 -1.94
N CYS A 115 -2.61 10.26 -2.67
CA CYS A 115 -3.02 8.87 -2.67
C CYS A 115 -3.25 8.41 -4.12
N SER A 116 -2.58 7.36 -4.56
CA SER A 116 -2.71 6.84 -5.92
C SER A 116 -3.06 5.36 -5.90
N ILE A 117 -4.02 4.95 -6.71
CA ILE A 117 -4.44 3.56 -6.86
C ILE A 117 -4.03 3.09 -8.25
N TYR A 118 -3.25 2.03 -8.28
CA TYR A 118 -2.83 1.37 -9.51
C TYR A 118 -3.53 0.03 -9.62
N LEU A 119 -4.05 -0.31 -10.80
CA LEU A 119 -4.65 -1.61 -11.09
C LEU A 119 -3.86 -2.36 -12.15
N MET A 120 -3.88 -3.69 -12.06
CA MET A 120 -3.23 -4.55 -13.06
C MET A 120 -3.95 -4.44 -14.41
N SER A 121 -3.19 -4.06 -15.45
CA SER A 121 -3.62 -4.00 -16.84
C SER A 121 -2.49 -4.48 -17.74
N GLU A 122 -2.76 -5.50 -18.57
CA GLU A 122 -1.80 -6.02 -19.56
C GLU A 122 -0.42 -6.42 -18.98
N GLY A 123 -0.38 -6.86 -17.72
CA GLY A 123 0.86 -7.28 -17.05
C GLY A 123 1.59 -6.18 -16.28
N ASP A 124 1.17 -4.92 -16.42
CA ASP A 124 1.71 -3.76 -15.71
C ASP A 124 0.68 -3.16 -14.75
N LEU A 125 1.15 -2.33 -13.82
CA LEU A 125 0.31 -1.50 -12.95
C LEU A 125 0.00 -0.19 -13.65
N LEU A 126 -1.27 0.06 -13.94
CA LEU A 126 -1.77 1.28 -14.55
C LEU A 126 -2.40 2.19 -13.50
N LEU A 127 -2.05 3.48 -13.51
CA LEU A 127 -2.69 4.46 -12.62
C LEU A 127 -4.19 4.56 -12.94
N ALA A 128 -5.04 4.20 -11.98
CA ALA A 128 -6.49 4.14 -12.13
C ALA A 128 -7.21 5.29 -11.41
N ALA A 129 -6.67 5.78 -10.30
CA ALA A 129 -7.20 6.93 -9.58
C ALA A 129 -6.08 7.63 -8.80
N THR A 130 -6.22 8.94 -8.59
CA THR A 130 -5.22 9.68 -7.81
C THR A 130 -5.79 10.93 -7.14
N TYR A 131 -5.37 11.16 -5.90
CA TYR A 131 -5.52 12.42 -5.18
C TYR A 131 -4.15 13.10 -5.09
N GLY A 132 -4.10 14.41 -5.28
CA GLY A 132 -2.89 15.22 -5.12
C GLY A 132 -1.97 15.28 -6.35
N PHE A 133 -2.04 14.30 -7.26
CA PHE A 133 -1.45 14.40 -8.59
C PHE A 133 -2.46 14.88 -9.63
N ASP A 134 -1.96 15.35 -10.77
CA ASP A 134 -2.79 15.76 -11.92
C ASP A 134 -3.59 14.55 -12.45
N PRO A 135 -4.95 14.63 -12.50
CA PRO A 135 -5.79 13.57 -13.02
C PRO A 135 -5.50 13.18 -14.48
N SER A 136 -4.86 14.07 -15.27
CA SER A 136 -4.50 13.81 -16.66
C SER A 136 -3.49 12.68 -16.84
N PHE A 137 -2.86 12.20 -15.76
CA PHE A 137 -1.97 11.03 -15.74
C PHE A 137 -2.69 9.69 -15.58
N ILE A 138 -3.97 9.69 -15.20
CA ILE A 138 -4.78 8.46 -15.10
C ILE A 138 -4.81 7.78 -16.48
N GLY A 139 -4.55 6.47 -16.50
CA GLY A 139 -4.46 5.68 -17.73
C GLY A 139 -3.16 5.85 -18.54
N LYS A 140 -2.23 6.71 -18.11
CA LYS A 140 -0.95 6.94 -18.82
C LYS A 140 0.26 6.37 -18.07
N ILE A 141 0.27 6.49 -16.74
CA ILE A 141 1.39 6.01 -15.94
C ILE A 141 1.33 4.50 -15.78
N ARG A 142 2.39 3.82 -16.22
CA ARG A 142 2.59 2.38 -16.10
C ARG A 142 3.83 2.06 -15.26
N ILE A 143 3.70 1.07 -14.40
CA ILE A 143 4.79 0.56 -13.55
C ILE A 143 4.88 -0.96 -13.73
N ARG A 144 6.06 -1.45 -14.11
CA ARG A 144 6.27 -2.88 -14.29
C ARG A 144 6.36 -3.60 -12.94
N LEU A 145 6.04 -4.90 -12.92
CA LEU A 145 6.25 -5.71 -11.73
C LEU A 145 7.75 -5.79 -11.36
N GLY A 146 8.06 -5.50 -10.10
CA GLY A 146 9.42 -5.38 -9.57
C GLY A 146 10.11 -4.04 -9.85
N GLU A 147 9.47 -3.12 -10.57
CA GLU A 147 10.00 -1.79 -10.84
C GLU A 147 9.62 -0.80 -9.75
N GLY A 148 10.60 -0.06 -9.23
CA GLY A 148 10.31 0.91 -8.19
C GLY A 148 9.91 0.26 -6.85
N ILE A 149 9.49 1.08 -5.89
CA ILE A 149 8.85 0.60 -4.65
C ILE A 149 7.51 -0.07 -4.98
N THR A 150 6.68 0.58 -5.79
CA THR A 150 5.32 0.12 -6.13
C THR A 150 5.32 -1.22 -6.87
N GLY A 151 6.17 -1.40 -7.89
CA GLY A 151 6.32 -2.68 -8.56
C GLY A 151 6.95 -3.74 -7.65
N THR A 152 7.85 -3.36 -6.74
CA THR A 152 8.37 -4.30 -5.72
C THR A 152 7.26 -4.82 -4.81
N VAL A 153 6.38 -3.94 -4.32
CA VAL A 153 5.20 -4.31 -3.53
C VAL A 153 4.30 -5.25 -4.31
N ALA A 154 4.03 -4.96 -5.58
CA ALA A 154 3.22 -5.82 -6.42
C ALA A 154 3.84 -7.21 -6.63
N LYS A 155 5.16 -7.28 -6.87
CA LYS A 155 5.89 -8.54 -7.07
C LYS A 155 5.96 -9.38 -5.78
N GLN A 156 6.18 -8.74 -4.64
CA GLN A 156 6.34 -9.42 -3.36
C GLN A 156 5.01 -9.68 -2.64
N ARG A 157 3.93 -8.99 -3.03
CA ARG A 157 2.63 -8.98 -2.36
C ARG A 157 2.74 -8.66 -0.87
N GLN A 158 3.69 -7.81 -0.53
CA GLN A 158 3.96 -7.32 0.82
C GLN A 158 4.07 -5.81 0.78
N TYR A 159 3.42 -5.14 1.72
CA TYR A 159 3.47 -3.68 1.77
C TYR A 159 4.86 -3.19 2.21
N ILE A 160 5.17 -1.96 1.83
CA ILE A 160 6.38 -1.24 2.22
C ILE A 160 5.95 0.10 2.79
N SER A 161 6.45 0.44 3.99
CA SER A 161 6.27 1.74 4.64
C SER A 161 7.64 2.35 4.87
N LEU A 162 7.84 3.58 4.41
CA LEU A 162 9.12 4.27 4.43
C LEU A 162 8.90 5.71 4.90
N ASN A 163 9.72 6.16 5.84
CA ASN A 163 9.78 7.57 6.25
C ASN A 163 10.52 8.48 5.25
N ARG A 164 11.35 7.89 4.39
CA ARG A 164 12.18 8.57 3.38
C ARG A 164 12.24 7.75 2.10
N ALA A 165 11.20 7.83 1.29
CA ALA A 165 11.07 7.08 0.04
C ALA A 165 12.25 7.36 -0.91
N SER A 166 12.64 8.64 -1.07
CA SER A 166 13.75 9.06 -1.93
C SER A 166 15.12 8.49 -1.56
N GLN A 167 15.29 7.96 -0.35
CA GLN A 167 16.54 7.33 0.11
C GLN A 167 16.54 5.81 -0.10
N ASP A 168 15.42 5.21 -0.51
CA ASP A 168 15.35 3.79 -0.82
C ASP A 168 15.99 3.53 -2.19
N PRO A 169 16.91 2.54 -2.32
CA PRO A 169 17.53 2.21 -3.61
C PRO A 169 16.54 1.80 -4.72
N ARG A 170 15.33 1.40 -4.34
CA ARG A 170 14.25 1.02 -5.25
C ARG A 170 13.38 2.23 -5.62
N TYR A 171 13.64 3.42 -5.09
CA TYR A 171 12.84 4.60 -5.42
C TYR A 171 12.99 4.92 -6.90
N LYS A 172 11.85 4.99 -7.58
CA LYS A 172 11.77 5.46 -8.96
C LYS A 172 10.96 6.75 -8.91
N SER A 173 11.60 7.86 -9.28
CA SER A 173 10.91 9.13 -9.47
C SER A 173 10.27 9.17 -10.85
N PHE A 174 9.04 9.66 -10.92
CA PHE A 174 8.42 10.08 -12.17
C PHE A 174 8.56 11.60 -12.28
N PRO A 175 9.44 12.13 -13.16
CA PRO A 175 9.69 13.56 -13.27
C PRO A 175 8.41 14.36 -13.57
N GLU A 176 7.47 13.76 -14.31
CA GLU A 176 6.19 14.41 -14.64
C GLU A 176 5.30 14.65 -13.42
N LEU A 177 5.50 13.88 -12.33
CA LEU A 177 4.71 13.95 -11.10
C LEU A 177 5.31 14.88 -10.03
N GLN A 178 6.49 15.48 -10.28
CA GLN A 178 7.22 16.34 -9.33
C GLN A 178 7.34 15.70 -7.93
N GLU A 179 7.66 14.41 -7.85
CA GLU A 179 7.62 13.63 -6.60
C GLU A 179 8.70 13.99 -5.56
N GLU A 180 9.63 14.88 -5.91
CA GLU A 180 10.82 15.22 -5.10
C GLU A 180 10.48 15.78 -3.70
N LYS A 181 9.24 16.20 -3.47
CA LYS A 181 8.77 16.76 -2.19
C LYS A 181 8.26 15.71 -1.21
N TYR A 182 8.04 14.47 -1.62
CA TYR A 182 7.39 13.45 -0.79
C TYR A 182 8.41 12.61 -0.03
N ASN A 183 8.44 12.80 1.28
CA ASN A 183 9.38 12.14 2.16
C ASN A 183 8.86 10.76 2.58
N SER A 184 7.62 10.66 3.05
CA SER A 184 7.08 9.40 3.54
C SER A 184 6.16 8.73 2.52
N MET A 185 6.24 7.40 2.43
CA MET A 185 5.43 6.58 1.52
C MET A 185 4.98 5.29 2.20
N LEU A 186 3.69 4.98 2.06
CA LEU A 186 3.13 3.65 2.30
C LEU A 186 2.64 3.10 0.96
N SER A 187 3.16 1.96 0.55
CA SER A 187 2.75 1.24 -0.64
C SER A 187 2.18 -0.12 -0.24
N PHE A 188 0.91 -0.38 -0.54
CA PHE A 188 0.14 -1.51 -0.04
C PHE A 188 -0.48 -2.32 -1.19
N PRO A 189 -0.30 -3.66 -1.24
CA PRO A 189 -0.78 -4.47 -2.35
C PRO A 189 -2.30 -4.70 -2.28
N ILE A 190 -2.95 -4.66 -3.44
CA ILE A 190 -4.31 -5.15 -3.65
C ILE A 190 -4.17 -6.55 -4.23
N ALA A 191 -4.17 -7.58 -3.37
CA ALA A 191 -3.84 -8.95 -3.77
C ALA A 191 -4.66 -9.98 -2.98
N ASP A 192 -4.78 -11.20 -3.53
CA ASP A 192 -5.22 -12.38 -2.79
C ASP A 192 -4.12 -13.46 -2.72
N LYS A 193 -4.51 -14.68 -2.30
CA LYS A 193 -3.61 -15.84 -2.21
C LYS A 193 -2.88 -16.13 -3.51
N GLN A 194 -3.56 -15.94 -4.62
CA GLN A 194 -3.14 -16.41 -5.93
C GLN A 194 -2.47 -15.26 -6.70
N ASP A 195 -3.12 -14.11 -6.76
CA ASP A 195 -2.77 -13.06 -7.72
C ASP A 195 -2.67 -11.66 -7.12
N ILE A 196 -1.97 -10.79 -7.85
CA ILE A 196 -1.91 -9.34 -7.64
C ILE A 196 -2.95 -8.66 -8.55
N TYR A 197 -3.67 -7.68 -8.02
CA TYR A 197 -4.72 -6.95 -8.74
C TYR A 197 -4.43 -5.44 -8.80
N GLY A 198 -3.51 -4.94 -7.98
CA GLY A 198 -3.15 -3.54 -7.94
C GLY A 198 -2.29 -3.18 -6.73
N VAL A 199 -2.03 -1.89 -6.56
CA VAL A 199 -1.29 -1.32 -5.43
C VAL A 199 -1.89 0.04 -5.06
N ILE A 200 -2.01 0.31 -3.76
CA ILE A 200 -2.34 1.64 -3.22
C ILE A 200 -1.04 2.27 -2.76
N ASN A 201 -0.73 3.47 -3.26
CA ASN A 201 0.34 4.31 -2.75
C ASN A 201 -0.26 5.48 -1.98
N VAL A 202 0.35 5.79 -0.85
CA VAL A 202 0.01 6.92 0.02
C VAL A 202 1.30 7.66 0.32
N ASN A 203 1.38 8.94 -0.03
CA ASN A 203 2.61 9.73 0.08
C ASN A 203 2.36 11.03 0.85
N SER A 204 3.30 11.39 1.73
CA SER A 204 3.26 12.63 2.50
C SER A 204 4.47 13.51 2.19
N THR A 205 4.23 14.80 2.00
CA THR A 205 5.31 15.81 1.89
C THR A 205 6.05 15.98 3.22
N THR A 206 5.35 15.81 4.34
CA THR A 206 5.94 15.84 5.69
C THR A 206 6.49 14.48 6.07
N MET A 207 7.52 14.46 6.94
CA MET A 207 7.96 13.22 7.57
C MET A 207 6.83 12.67 8.44
N LYS A 208 6.28 11.53 8.02
CA LYS A 208 5.21 10.79 8.69
C LYS A 208 5.60 9.33 8.82
N THR A 209 5.50 8.77 10.01
CA THR A 209 5.54 7.32 10.22
C THR A 209 4.12 6.80 10.28
N PHE A 210 3.77 5.92 9.33
CA PHE A 210 2.44 5.32 9.32
C PHE A 210 2.29 4.35 10.49
N SER A 211 1.26 4.56 11.29
CA SER A 211 0.95 3.72 12.44
C SER A 211 0.38 2.36 12.02
N ASP A 212 0.36 1.39 12.93
CA ASP A 212 -0.22 0.08 12.65
C ASP A 212 -1.72 0.17 12.36
N ASP A 213 -2.44 1.11 12.99
CA ASP A 213 -3.86 1.38 12.72
C ASP A 213 -4.07 1.98 11.32
N GLU A 214 -3.20 2.90 10.89
CA GLU A 214 -3.25 3.50 9.55
C GLU A 214 -2.95 2.47 8.46
N ILE A 215 -1.95 1.60 8.68
CA ILE A 215 -1.63 0.50 7.76
C ILE A 215 -2.80 -0.49 7.68
N TYR A 216 -3.40 -0.82 8.82
CA TYR A 216 -4.54 -1.71 8.86
C TYR A 216 -5.78 -1.09 8.19
N PHE A 217 -6.02 0.21 8.34
CA PHE A 217 -7.05 0.95 7.60
C PHE A 217 -6.87 0.78 6.08
N VAL A 218 -5.66 1.02 5.56
CA VAL A 218 -5.36 0.83 4.12
C VAL A 218 -5.58 -0.63 3.70
N SER A 219 -5.27 -1.59 4.57
CA SER A 219 -5.50 -3.01 4.30
C SER A 219 -6.99 -3.35 4.11
N ILE A 220 -7.89 -2.71 4.86
CA ILE A 220 -9.34 -2.92 4.70
C ILE A 220 -9.80 -2.34 3.36
N ILE A 221 -9.37 -1.13 3.04
CA ILE A 221 -9.73 -0.49 1.76
C ILE A 221 -9.19 -1.30 0.58
N ALA A 222 -7.96 -1.81 0.65
CA ALA A 222 -7.39 -2.69 -0.36
C ALA A 222 -8.25 -3.95 -0.59
N ASN A 223 -8.81 -4.53 0.48
CA ASN A 223 -9.71 -5.68 0.37
C ASN A 223 -11.07 -5.32 -0.26
N LEU A 224 -11.61 -4.14 0.03
CA LEU A 224 -12.84 -3.67 -0.61
C LEU A 224 -12.63 -3.45 -2.11
N ILE A 225 -11.53 -2.79 -2.50
CA ILE A 225 -11.16 -2.61 -3.91
C ILE A 225 -10.94 -3.97 -4.59
N LEU A 226 -10.23 -4.90 -3.95
CA LEU A 226 -10.03 -6.25 -4.48
C LEU A 226 -11.37 -6.93 -4.79
N SER A 227 -12.33 -6.86 -3.86
CA SER A 227 -13.65 -7.47 -4.03
C SER A 227 -14.41 -6.84 -5.21
N ALA A 228 -14.39 -5.51 -5.29
CA ALA A 228 -14.97 -4.72 -6.38
C ALA A 228 -14.38 -5.10 -7.76
N VAL A 229 -13.05 -5.22 -7.85
CA VAL A 229 -12.34 -5.59 -9.08
C VAL A 229 -12.65 -7.04 -9.47
N LYS A 230 -12.63 -7.98 -8.51
CA LYS A 230 -12.94 -9.40 -8.78
C LYS A 230 -14.36 -9.60 -9.26
N LEU A 231 -15.32 -8.90 -8.67
CA LEU A 231 -16.72 -8.98 -9.07
C LEU A 231 -16.90 -8.55 -10.53
N ARG A 232 -16.35 -7.39 -10.90
CA ARG A 232 -16.42 -6.87 -12.28
C ARG A 232 -15.69 -7.76 -13.30
N LYS A 233 -14.52 -8.30 -12.94
CA LYS A 233 -13.80 -9.28 -13.79
C LYS A 233 -14.64 -10.54 -14.04
N ARG A 234 -15.42 -11.00 -13.06
CA ARG A 234 -16.33 -12.15 -13.22
C ARG A 234 -17.50 -11.82 -14.14
N PHE A 235 -18.14 -10.66 -13.99
CA PHE A 235 -19.21 -10.23 -14.89
C PHE A 235 -18.72 -10.11 -16.33
N ALA A 236 -17.57 -9.45 -16.56
CA ALA A 236 -16.97 -9.33 -17.88
C ALA A 236 -16.50 -10.66 -18.50
N ALA A 237 -16.34 -11.72 -17.70
CA ALA A 237 -16.04 -13.06 -18.19
C ALA A 237 -17.32 -13.88 -18.45
N GLY A 238 -18.37 -13.68 -17.65
CA GLY A 238 -19.68 -14.35 -17.80
C GLY A 238 -20.46 -13.86 -19.01
N ASP A 239 -20.41 -12.56 -19.33
CA ASP A 239 -21.08 -11.98 -20.51
C ASP A 239 -20.49 -12.47 -21.85
N ARG A 240 -19.24 -12.95 -21.83
CA ARG A 240 -18.56 -13.53 -23.01
C ARG A 240 -18.88 -15.01 -23.25
N GLY A 241 -19.68 -15.63 -22.39
CA GLY A 241 -20.10 -17.04 -22.52
C GLY A 241 -21.52 -17.24 -23.04
N ALA A 242 -22.25 -16.15 -23.36
CA ALA A 242 -23.65 -16.18 -23.78
C ALA A 242 -23.88 -15.68 -25.21
N ALA A 243 -22.83 -15.58 -26.04
CA ALA A 243 -22.90 -15.20 -27.45
C ALA A 243 -22.52 -16.37 -28.36
#